data_AF-A8WKQ3-F1
#
_entry.id   AF-A8WKQ3-F1
#
_cell.length_a   1.000
_cell.length_b   1.000
_cell.length_c   1.000
_cell.angle_alpha   90.00
_cell.angle_beta   90.00
_cell.angle_gamma   90.00
#
_symmetry.space_group_name_H-M   'P 1'
#
loop_
_entity.id
_entity.type
_entity.pdbx_description
1 polymer ?
#
loop_
_entity_poly.entity_id
_entity_poly.type
_entity_poly.pdbx_seq_one_letter_code
_entity_poly.pdbx_strand_id
1 'polypeptide(L)'
;MESAGIHQTAYNSIMKCDIDIRKDLFANTVLSGGTTMYPGIADRMQKEIAALAPSAMKVKIIAPPERKYSVWIGGSYNSIMKCDIDIRKDLFANTVLSGGTTMYPGIADRMQKEIAALGPSAIKIKIIAPPERKYSVWMGGSILASLDSFQEMWICKEEYDDAGPSIVHRKCF
;
A
#
# COMPACT_ATOMS: atom_id res chain seq x y z
N MET A 1 12.09 5.05 19.92
CA MET A 1 11.19 4.08 20.56
C MET A 1 10.78 3.09 19.47
N GLU A 2 11.15 1.81 19.58
CA GLU A 2 10.75 0.82 18.57
C GLU A 2 9.24 0.60 18.62
N SER A 3 8.61 0.55 17.44
CA SER A 3 7.18 0.26 17.34
C SER A 3 6.94 -1.23 17.53
N ALA A 4 5.77 -1.59 18.10
CA ALA A 4 5.41 -2.99 18.29
C ALA A 4 5.36 -3.75 16.95
N GLY A 5 5.74 -5.04 16.96
CA GLY A 5 5.64 -5.89 15.79
C GLY A 5 4.19 -6.05 15.30
N ILE A 6 4.03 -6.40 14.02
CA ILE A 6 2.70 -6.57 13.40
C ILE A 6 1.86 -7.66 14.09
N HIS A 7 2.49 -8.74 14.57
CA HIS A 7 1.82 -9.81 15.32
C HIS A 7 1.28 -9.31 16.66
N GLN A 8 2.05 -8.48 17.37
CA GLN A 8 1.64 -7.90 18.65
C GLN A 8 0.52 -6.89 18.44
N THR A 9 0.61 -6.09 17.38
CA THR A 9 -0.44 -5.12 17.02
C THR A 9 -1.75 -5.83 16.68
N ALA A 10 -1.68 -6.92 15.90
CA ALA A 10 -2.84 -7.74 15.57
C ALA A 10 -3.45 -8.40 16.82
N TYR A 11 -2.63 -9.03 17.66
CA TYR A 11 -3.06 -9.63 18.93
C TYR A 11 -3.73 -8.61 19.85
N ASN A 12 -3.08 -7.45 20.06
CA ASN A 12 -3.61 -6.38 20.91
C ASN A 12 -4.95 -5.84 20.37
N SER A 13 -5.11 -5.80 19.05
CA SER A 13 -6.36 -5.36 18.41
C SER A 13 -7.49 -6.36 18.69
N ILE A 14 -7.23 -7.66 18.55
CA ILE A 14 -8.20 -8.71 18.88
C ILE A 14 -8.53 -8.71 20.38
N MET A 15 -7.56 -8.46 21.25
CA MET A 15 -7.77 -8.40 22.70
C MET A 15 -8.58 -7.18 23.16
N LYS A 16 -8.74 -6.17 22.31
CA LYS A 16 -9.65 -5.03 22.55
C LYS A 16 -11.09 -5.32 22.13
N CYS A 17 -11.33 -6.38 21.37
CA CYS A 17 -12.67 -6.81 20.97
C CYS A 17 -13.39 -7.57 22.09
N ASP A 18 -14.71 -7.70 21.98
CA ASP A 18 -15.53 -8.50 22.90
C ASP A 18 -15.10 -9.97 22.91
N ILE A 19 -15.18 -10.60 24.09
CA ILE A 19 -14.59 -11.93 24.33
C ILE A 19 -15.20 -13.04 23.48
N ASP A 20 -16.49 -12.91 23.16
CA ASP A 20 -17.28 -13.85 22.36
C ASP A 20 -16.79 -13.93 20.90
N ILE A 21 -16.32 -12.81 20.32
CA ILE A 21 -15.84 -12.78 18.93
C ILE A 21 -14.35 -13.08 18.76
N ARG A 22 -13.55 -13.02 19.84
CA ARG A 22 -12.08 -13.21 19.73
C ARG A 22 -11.69 -14.54 19.11
N LYS A 23 -12.43 -15.60 19.44
CA LYS A 23 -12.20 -16.94 18.90
C LYS A 23 -12.31 -16.95 17.38
N ASP A 24 -13.33 -16.28 16.85
CA ASP A 24 -13.55 -16.19 15.41
C ASP A 24 -12.53 -15.29 14.74
N LEU A 25 -12.13 -14.19 15.39
CA LEU A 25 -11.08 -13.30 14.87
C LEU A 25 -9.71 -13.99 14.74
N PHE A 26 -9.31 -14.77 15.76
CA PHE A 26 -8.06 -15.56 15.69
C PHE A 26 -8.11 -16.65 14.61
N ALA A 27 -9.27 -17.25 14.38
CA ALA A 27 -9.45 -18.30 13.39
C ALA A 27 -9.56 -17.78 11.95
N ASN A 28 -9.74 -16.46 11.76
CA ASN A 28 -10.04 -15.86 10.46
C ASN A 28 -9.17 -14.63 10.15
N THR A 29 -7.91 -14.63 10.57
CA THR A 29 -6.98 -13.55 10.22
C THR A 29 -6.47 -13.72 8.79
N VAL A 30 -6.86 -12.82 7.89
CA VAL A 30 -6.47 -12.86 6.47
C VAL A 30 -5.31 -11.91 6.20
N LEU A 31 -4.27 -12.39 5.52
CA LEU A 31 -3.18 -11.57 5.04
C LEU A 31 -3.50 -10.97 3.68
N SER A 32 -3.67 -9.66 3.65
CA SER A 32 -3.84 -8.85 2.46
C SER A 32 -2.67 -7.88 2.28
N GLY A 33 -2.38 -7.49 1.03
CA GLY A 33 -1.36 -6.47 0.71
C GLY A 33 0.01 -7.02 0.32
N GLY A 34 0.77 -6.20 -0.42
CA GLY A 34 1.95 -6.64 -1.18
C GLY A 34 3.06 -7.27 -0.36
N THR A 35 3.32 -6.68 0.81
CA THR A 35 4.35 -7.14 1.75
C THR A 35 4.01 -8.50 2.34
N THR A 36 2.74 -8.88 2.42
CA THR A 36 2.35 -10.19 2.92
C THR A 36 2.69 -11.34 1.95
N MET A 37 3.16 -11.03 0.74
CA MET A 37 3.67 -12.03 -0.21
C MET A 37 5.13 -12.41 0.00
N TYR A 38 5.84 -11.80 0.98
CA TYR A 38 7.19 -12.24 1.30
C TYR A 38 7.21 -13.72 1.73
N PRO A 39 8.14 -14.55 1.20
CA PRO A 39 8.24 -15.95 1.60
C PRO A 39 8.35 -16.10 3.12
N GLY A 40 7.58 -17.04 3.68
CA GLY A 40 7.59 -17.34 5.12
C GLY A 40 6.85 -16.32 6.02
N ILE A 41 6.31 -15.22 5.49
CA ILE A 41 5.63 -14.23 6.34
C ILE A 41 4.32 -14.77 6.92
N ALA A 42 3.60 -15.61 6.17
CA ALA A 42 2.39 -16.26 6.66
C ALA A 42 2.72 -17.22 7.82
N ASP A 43 3.76 -18.04 7.66
CA ASP A 43 4.22 -18.99 8.68
C ASP A 43 4.74 -18.27 9.92
N ARG A 44 5.53 -17.20 9.73
CA ARG A 44 6.01 -16.35 10.83
C ARG A 44 4.86 -15.71 11.59
N MET A 45 3.89 -15.12 10.88
CA MET A 45 2.71 -14.50 11.50
C MET A 45 1.86 -15.53 12.26
N GLN A 46 1.68 -16.72 11.69
CA GLN A 46 0.98 -17.84 12.32
C GLN A 46 1.66 -18.26 13.61
N LYS A 47 2.99 -18.43 13.58
CA LYS A 47 3.79 -18.81 14.75
C LYS A 47 3.77 -17.74 15.83
N GLU A 48 3.97 -16.47 15.46
CA GLU A 48 4.06 -15.36 16.41
C GLU A 48 2.71 -15.07 17.08
N ILE A 49 1.60 -15.10 16.36
CA ILE A 49 0.28 -14.93 16.97
C ILE A 49 -0.10 -16.14 17.81
N ALA A 50 0.21 -17.36 17.38
CA ALA A 50 -0.06 -18.57 18.16
C ALA A 50 0.71 -18.59 19.49
N ALA A 51 1.90 -17.99 19.54
CA ALA A 51 2.67 -17.86 20.78
C ALA A 51 2.07 -16.86 21.78
N LEU A 52 1.29 -15.88 21.30
CA LEU A 52 0.63 -14.87 22.13
C LEU A 52 -0.81 -15.25 22.51
N ALA A 53 -1.51 -15.97 21.64
CA ALA A 53 -2.89 -16.34 21.85
C ALA A 53 -3.03 -17.39 22.98
N PRO A 54 -4.12 -17.36 23.77
CA PRO A 54 -4.41 -18.41 24.73
C PRO A 54 -4.45 -19.79 24.07
N SER A 55 -3.96 -20.84 24.74
CA SER A 55 -3.87 -22.20 24.19
C SER A 55 -5.21 -22.81 23.72
N ALA A 56 -6.34 -22.29 24.22
CA ALA A 56 -7.68 -22.68 23.79
C ALA A 56 -8.13 -22.03 22.46
N MET A 57 -7.42 -21.02 21.97
CA MET A 57 -7.74 -20.30 20.73
C MET A 57 -7.04 -20.96 19.53
N LYS A 58 -7.82 -21.33 18.51
CA LYS A 58 -7.26 -21.79 17.24
C LYS A 58 -6.86 -20.59 16.39
N VAL A 59 -5.57 -20.32 16.30
CA VAL A 59 -5.03 -19.29 15.40
C VAL A 59 -4.93 -19.84 13.98
N LYS A 60 -5.45 -19.11 13.00
CA LYS A 60 -5.32 -19.46 11.57
C LYS A 60 -5.05 -18.19 10.76
N ILE A 61 -3.92 -18.19 10.07
CA ILE A 61 -3.52 -17.17 9.11
C ILE A 61 -3.87 -17.64 7.70
N ILE A 62 -4.72 -16.88 7.02
CA ILE A 62 -5.17 -17.19 5.67
C ILE A 62 -4.40 -16.29 4.70
N ALA A 63 -3.63 -16.91 3.82
CA ALA A 63 -2.81 -16.22 2.81
C ALA A 63 -3.25 -16.67 1.41
N PRO A 64 -4.39 -16.16 0.89
CA PRO A 64 -4.97 -16.67 -0.35
C PRO A 64 -4.03 -16.38 -1.54
N PRO A 65 -3.80 -17.33 -2.46
CA PRO A 65 -2.94 -17.11 -3.63
C PRO A 65 -3.41 -15.93 -4.49
N GLU A 66 -4.72 -15.68 -4.54
CA GLU A 66 -5.36 -14.61 -5.28
C GLU A 66 -5.00 -13.23 -4.75
N ARG A 67 -4.45 -13.13 -3.53
CA ARG A 67 -3.93 -11.84 -3.03
C ARG A 67 -2.86 -11.27 -3.95
N LYS A 68 -2.20 -12.08 -4.79
CA LYS A 68 -1.31 -11.62 -5.88
C LYS A 68 -1.97 -10.67 -6.89
N TYR A 69 -3.30 -10.71 -7.01
CA TYR A 69 -4.09 -9.80 -7.84
C TYR A 69 -4.54 -8.54 -7.09
N SER A 70 -4.58 -8.60 -5.76
CA SER A 70 -4.95 -7.49 -4.86
C SER A 70 -3.74 -6.66 -4.39
N VAL A 71 -2.58 -6.84 -5.03
CA VAL A 71 -1.31 -6.21 -4.63
C VAL A 71 -0.79 -5.26 -5.70
N TRP A 72 0.21 -4.44 -5.35
CA TRP A 72 0.84 -3.43 -6.21
C TRP A 72 0.96 -3.84 -7.67
N ILE A 73 1.41 -5.07 -7.97
CA ILE A 73 1.55 -5.57 -9.35
C ILE A 73 0.20 -5.68 -10.07
N GLY A 74 -0.75 -6.43 -9.50
CA GLY A 74 -2.08 -6.63 -10.09
C GLY A 74 -2.91 -5.34 -10.12
N GLY A 75 -2.81 -4.53 -9.06
CA GLY A 75 -3.40 -3.20 -8.99
C GLY A 75 -2.86 -2.28 -10.08
N SER A 76 -1.53 -2.15 -10.21
CA SER A 76 -0.91 -1.32 -11.24
C SER A 76 -1.29 -1.78 -12.65
N TYR A 77 -1.18 -3.09 -12.95
CA TYR A 77 -1.55 -3.61 -14.27
C TYR A 77 -3.03 -3.36 -14.59
N ASN A 78 -3.94 -3.72 -13.68
CA ASN A 78 -5.37 -3.55 -13.89
C ASN A 78 -5.76 -2.08 -14.05
N SER A 79 -5.14 -1.17 -13.30
CA SER A 79 -5.35 0.27 -13.45
C SER A 79 -4.92 0.75 -14.83
N ILE A 80 -3.73 0.36 -15.30
CA ILE A 80 -3.24 0.74 -16.64
C ILE A 80 -4.14 0.13 -17.74
N MET A 81 -4.63 -1.10 -17.56
CA MET A 81 -5.52 -1.75 -18.52
C MET A 81 -6.93 -1.16 -18.56
N LYS A 82 -7.33 -0.39 -17.55
CA LYS A 82 -8.57 0.40 -17.56
C LYS A 82 -8.41 1.78 -18.23
N CYS A 83 -7.18 2.24 -18.42
CA CYS A 83 -6.90 3.48 -19.14
C CYS A 83 -7.07 3.30 -20.66
N ASP A 84 -7.21 4.41 -21.38
CA ASP A 84 -7.27 4.41 -22.84
C ASP A 84 -6.01 3.80 -23.46
N ILE A 85 -6.18 3.08 -24.58
CA ILE A 85 -5.11 2.28 -25.18
C ILE A 85 -3.88 3.12 -25.53
N ASP A 86 -4.09 4.37 -25.94
CA ASP A 86 -3.06 5.28 -26.41
C ASP A 86 -2.09 5.70 -25.30
N ILE A 87 -2.54 5.74 -24.04
CA ILE A 87 -1.69 6.15 -22.89
C ILE A 87 -1.04 4.98 -22.16
N ARG A 88 -1.48 3.73 -22.39
CA ARG A 88 -0.98 2.57 -21.63
C ARG A 88 0.51 2.37 -21.78
N LYS A 89 1.03 2.56 -23.00
CA LYS A 89 2.46 2.43 -23.29
C LYS A 89 3.28 3.37 -22.41
N ASP A 90 2.84 4.63 -22.29
CA ASP A 90 3.52 5.64 -21.49
C ASP A 90 3.40 5.36 -20.00
N LEU A 91 2.24 4.88 -19.53
CA LEU A 91 2.06 4.49 -18.14
C LEU A 91 2.97 3.32 -17.73
N PHE A 92 3.10 2.29 -18.57
CA PHE A 92 4.02 1.18 -18.32
C PHE A 92 5.50 1.59 -18.38
N ALA A 93 5.85 2.59 -19.19
CA ALA A 93 7.21 3.10 -19.34
C ALA A 93 7.61 4.10 -18.24
N ASN A 94 6.68 4.57 -17.40
CA ASN A 94 6.92 5.62 -16.42
C ASN A 94 6.39 5.28 -15.01
N THR A 95 6.52 4.01 -14.59
CA THR A 95 6.11 3.60 -13.24
C THR A 95 7.19 3.93 -12.21
N VAL A 96 6.90 4.85 -11.29
CA VAL A 96 7.82 5.27 -10.22
C VAL A 96 7.43 4.63 -8.89
N LEU A 97 8.41 4.04 -8.21
CA LEU A 97 8.25 3.50 -6.87
C LEU A 97 8.54 4.59 -5.83
N SER A 98 7.62 4.78 -4.89
CA SER A 98 7.74 5.73 -3.78
C SER A 98 7.30 5.11 -2.44
N GLY A 99 7.82 5.63 -1.33
CA GLY A 99 7.45 5.20 0.02
C GLY A 99 8.30 4.06 0.59
N GLY A 100 8.23 3.90 1.92
CA GLY A 100 9.18 3.06 2.69
C GLY A 100 9.19 1.58 2.29
N THR A 101 8.04 0.97 2.01
CA THR A 101 7.95 -0.43 1.59
C THR A 101 8.65 -0.70 0.26
N THR A 102 8.75 0.30 -0.63
CA THR A 102 9.47 0.13 -1.89
C THR A 102 10.99 0.10 -1.71
N MET A 103 11.49 0.38 -0.50
CA MET A 103 12.91 0.36 -0.16
C MET A 103 13.45 -1.06 0.09
N TYR A 104 12.59 -2.08 0.20
CA TYR A 104 13.09 -3.43 0.39
C TYR A 104 13.93 -3.89 -0.82
N PRO A 105 15.10 -4.55 -0.58
CA PRO A 105 15.94 -5.06 -1.65
C PRO A 105 15.17 -5.97 -2.62
N GLY A 106 15.40 -5.80 -3.92
CA GLY A 106 14.77 -6.61 -4.98
C GLY A 106 13.30 -6.30 -5.27
N ILE A 107 12.65 -5.34 -4.59
CA ILE A 107 11.29 -4.91 -4.92
C ILE A 107 11.20 -4.43 -6.38
N ALA A 108 12.13 -3.59 -6.81
CA ALA A 108 12.09 -2.98 -8.14
C ALA A 108 12.21 -4.04 -9.24
N ASP A 109 13.17 -4.96 -9.08
CA ASP A 109 13.38 -6.07 -10.01
C ASP A 109 12.17 -7.01 -10.06
N ARG A 110 11.58 -7.31 -8.89
CA ARG A 110 10.37 -8.11 -8.81
C ARG A 110 9.21 -7.43 -9.53
N MET A 111 8.99 -6.13 -9.29
CA MET A 111 7.94 -5.36 -9.96
C MET A 111 8.13 -5.34 -11.47
N GLN A 112 9.36 -5.11 -11.93
CA GLN A 112 9.71 -5.12 -13.35
C GLN A 112 9.41 -6.49 -13.99
N LYS A 113 9.87 -7.57 -13.37
CA LYS A 113 9.67 -8.94 -13.86
C LYS A 113 8.19 -9.32 -13.93
N GLU A 114 7.44 -9.03 -12.88
CA GLU A 114 6.05 -9.48 -12.76
C GLU A 114 5.12 -8.66 -13.66
N ILE A 115 5.32 -7.34 -13.79
CA ILE A 115 4.58 -6.56 -14.80
C ILE A 115 4.94 -7.01 -16.21
N ALA A 116 6.22 -7.34 -16.47
CA ALA A 116 6.63 -7.85 -17.78
C ALA A 116 6.00 -9.20 -18.13
N ALA A 117 5.72 -10.05 -17.15
CA ALA A 117 4.99 -11.29 -17.35
C ALA A 117 3.49 -11.08 -17.65
N LEU A 118 2.90 -9.97 -17.22
CA LEU A 118 1.48 -9.65 -17.43
C LEU A 118 1.23 -8.73 -18.65
N GLY A 119 2.20 -7.87 -18.96
CA GLY A 119 2.13 -6.87 -20.01
C GLY A 119 2.28 -7.47 -21.41
N PRO A 120 1.76 -6.78 -22.45
CA PRO A 120 2.06 -7.14 -23.84
C PRO A 120 3.56 -7.09 -24.11
N SER A 121 4.11 -8.12 -24.76
CA SER A 121 5.55 -8.24 -25.06
C SER A 121 6.13 -7.10 -25.90
N ALA A 122 5.28 -6.36 -26.61
CA ALA A 122 5.66 -5.19 -27.41
C ALA A 122 5.87 -3.90 -26.59
N ILE A 123 5.46 -3.86 -25.33
CA ILE A 123 5.54 -2.66 -24.49
C ILE A 123 6.80 -2.71 -23.62
N LYS A 124 7.63 -1.66 -23.72
CA LYS A 124 8.78 -1.48 -22.84
C LYS A 124 8.30 -1.04 -21.45
N ILE A 125 8.40 -1.96 -20.48
CA ILE A 125 8.11 -1.66 -19.08
C ILE A 125 9.36 -1.08 -18.43
N LYS A 126 9.19 -0.02 -17.64
CA LYS A 126 10.29 0.60 -16.90
C LYS A 126 9.81 0.95 -15.49
N ILE A 127 10.41 0.29 -14.51
CA ILE A 127 10.27 0.61 -13.09
C ILE A 127 11.39 1.55 -12.67
N ILE A 128 11.02 2.72 -12.15
CA ILE A 128 11.94 3.74 -11.67
C ILE A 128 11.92 3.71 -10.14
N ALA A 129 13.05 3.36 -9.52
CA ALA A 129 13.17 3.27 -8.06
C ALA A 129 14.33 4.15 -7.57
N PRO A 130 14.13 5.48 -7.45
CA PRO A 130 15.20 6.38 -7.04
C PRO A 130 15.74 6.02 -5.63
N PRO A 131 17.04 6.17 -5.35
CA PRO A 131 17.60 5.92 -4.01
C PRO A 131 16.94 6.75 -2.90
N GLU A 132 16.56 7.98 -3.23
CA GLU A 132 15.92 8.97 -2.37
C GLU A 132 14.40 8.78 -2.25
N ARG A 133 13.83 7.69 -2.79
CA ARG A 133 12.37 7.45 -2.84
C ARG A 133 11.64 7.36 -1.51
N LYS A 134 12.39 7.22 -0.41
CA LYS A 134 11.88 7.40 0.97
C LYS A 134 11.38 8.84 1.22
N TYR A 135 11.91 9.82 0.51
CA TYR A 135 11.58 11.24 0.64
C TYR A 135 10.76 11.76 -0.55
N SER A 136 10.55 10.97 -1.61
CA SER A 136 9.86 11.43 -2.83
C SER A 136 8.49 12.04 -2.58
N VAL A 137 7.72 11.51 -1.62
CA VAL A 137 6.41 12.06 -1.27
C VAL A 137 6.54 13.47 -0.68
N TRP A 138 7.49 13.67 0.22
CA TRP A 138 7.74 14.97 0.84
C TRP A 138 8.32 15.98 -0.15
N MET A 139 9.30 15.57 -0.96
CA MET A 139 9.87 16.42 -2.00
C MET A 139 8.83 16.81 -3.05
N GLY A 140 7.99 15.87 -3.48
CA GLY A 140 6.89 16.17 -4.41
C GLY A 140 5.92 17.18 -3.83
N GLY A 141 5.55 17.02 -2.55
CA GLY A 141 4.71 17.99 -1.83
C GLY A 141 5.36 19.36 -1.70
N SER A 142 6.65 19.45 -1.35
CA SER A 142 7.35 20.73 -1.21
C SER A 142 7.50 21.46 -2.56
N ILE A 143 7.77 20.72 -3.64
CA ILE A 143 7.83 21.27 -5.00
C ILE A 143 6.44 21.79 -5.38
N LEU A 144 5.40 20.96 -5.26
CA LEU A 144 4.02 21.33 -5.60
C LEU A 144 3.57 22.58 -4.84
N ALA A 145 3.80 22.64 -3.52
CA ALA A 145 3.46 23.78 -2.69
C ALA A 145 4.22 25.07 -3.05
N SER A 146 5.37 24.96 -3.72
CA SER A 146 6.19 26.10 -4.15
C SER A 146 5.88 26.57 -5.58
N LEU A 147 4.97 25.92 -6.31
CA LEU A 147 4.58 26.36 -7.65
C LEU A 147 3.63 27.54 -7.56
N ASP A 148 3.88 28.59 -8.33
CA ASP A 148 2.99 29.77 -8.40
C ASP A 148 1.57 29.37 -8.81
N SER A 149 1.44 28.44 -9.77
CA SER A 149 0.14 27.91 -10.20
C SER A 149 -0.61 27.14 -9.11
N PHE A 150 0.09 26.66 -8.07
CA PHE A 150 -0.54 25.96 -6.96
C PHE A 150 -1.03 26.92 -5.87
N GLN A 151 -0.61 28.20 -5.88
CA GLN A 151 -1.06 29.19 -4.91
C GLN A 151 -2.58 29.44 -5.01
N GLU A 152 -3.16 29.32 -6.20
CA GLU A 152 -4.62 29.44 -6.40
C GLU A 152 -5.41 28.37 -5.63
N MET A 153 -4.78 27.21 -5.39
CA MET A 153 -5.36 26.08 -4.67
C MET A 153 -5.22 26.21 -3.15
N TRP A 154 -4.50 27.23 -2.65
CA TRP A 154 -4.39 27.47 -1.22
C TRP A 154 -5.74 27.87 -0.65
N ILE A 155 -6.04 27.37 0.55
CA ILE A 155 -7.22 27.76 1.31
C ILE A 155 -6.77 28.80 2.33
N CYS A 156 -7.13 30.05 2.08
CA CYS A 156 -6.87 31.14 3.01
C CYS A 156 -7.84 31.07 4.20
N LYS A 157 -7.48 31.75 5.29
CA LYS A 157 -8.30 31.80 6.50
C LYS A 157 -9.70 32.35 6.21
N GLU A 158 -9.78 33.42 5.43
CA GLU A 158 -11.04 34.08 5.07
C GLU A 158 -11.95 33.13 4.28
N GLU A 159 -11.37 32.41 3.30
CA GLU A 159 -12.14 31.46 2.50
C GLU A 159 -12.65 30.28 3.34
N TYR A 160 -11.86 29.83 4.32
CA TYR A 160 -12.27 28.79 5.25
C TYR A 160 -13.35 29.28 6.23
N ASP A 161 -13.24 30.51 6.75
CA ASP A 161 -14.23 31.09 7.64
C ASP A 161 -15.60 31.26 6.94
N ASP A 162 -15.61 31.56 5.63
CA ASP A 162 -16.82 31.73 4.83
C ASP A 162 -17.46 30.41 4.40
N ALA A 163 -16.68 29.47 3.86
CA ALA A 163 -17.19 28.23 3.28
C ALA A 163 -17.14 27.02 4.23
N GLY A 164 -16.45 27.16 5.36
CA GLY A 164 -16.20 26.10 6.33
C GLY A 164 -15.40 24.93 5.76
N PRO A 165 -15.43 23.76 6.43
CA PRO A 165 -14.69 22.56 6.00
C PRO A 165 -14.98 22.09 4.57
N SER A 166 -16.14 22.46 4.02
CA SER A 166 -16.57 22.04 2.68
C SER A 166 -15.71 22.61 1.54
N ILE A 167 -14.94 23.69 1.80
CA ILE A 167 -14.07 24.32 0.82
C ILE A 167 -13.03 23.37 0.23
N VAL A 168 -12.65 22.33 0.98
CA VAL A 168 -11.71 21.30 0.50
C VAL A 168 -12.20 20.64 -0.80
N HIS A 169 -13.51 20.47 -0.98
CA HIS A 169 -14.06 19.87 -2.20
C HIS A 169 -14.07 20.82 -3.41
N ARG A 170 -13.82 22.12 -3.18
CA ARG A 170 -13.71 23.14 -4.24
C ARG A 170 -12.26 23.42 -4.62
N LYS A 171 -11.36 23.40 -3.62
CA LYS A 171 -9.94 23.79 -3.75
C LYS A 171 -8.99 22.59 -3.77
N CYS A 172 -9.45 21.38 -3.46
CA CYS A 172 -8.65 20.16 -3.51
C CYS A 172 -9.38 19.09 -4.33
N PHE A 173 -8.61 18.33 -5.11
CA PHE A 173 -9.10 17.23 -5.96
C PHE A 173 -9.50 16.00 -5.13
#